data_AF-A0A1W9GIA1-F1
#
_entry.id   AF-A0A1W9GIA1-F1
#
_cell.length_a   1.000
_cell.length_b   1.000
_cell.length_c   1.000
_cell.angle_alpha   90.00
_cell.angle_beta   90.00
_cell.angle_gamma   90.00
#
_symmetry.space_group_name_H-M   'P 1'
#
loop_
_entity.id
_entity.type
_entity.pdbx_description
1 polymer ?
#
loop_
_entity_poly.entity_id
_entity_poly.type
_entity_poly.pdbx_seq_one_letter_code
_entity_poly.pdbx_strand_id
1 'polypeptide(L)'
;MADALMTEVEAVNIILGAIGEAPVNNLSGTLPVDVTVAVNTLYEVRRSVQETGWNFNTEYGVQLSLDGSNNIQLGNNVLRVELTYPTSSIDVVQRGTRLYDKLNHTYVFQAAPKLNIVYFLAWDELPQQARSYIALSAARKFQARNVGSPELDGYTARDEAIAFAALKSADGDSANHNIFDSYDMNRLYRYRRRY
;
A
#
# COMPACT_ATOMS: atom_id res chain seq x y z
N MET A 1 -13.36 -14.73 19.97
CA MET A 1 -14.45 -14.69 18.96
C MET A 1 -13.75 -14.69 17.62
N ALA A 2 -14.20 -15.50 16.66
CA ALA A 2 -13.62 -15.46 15.32
C ALA A 2 -14.09 -14.16 14.66
N ASP A 3 -13.22 -13.15 14.65
CA ASP A 3 -13.44 -11.95 13.87
C ASP A 3 -13.42 -12.34 12.39
N ALA A 4 -14.31 -11.77 11.59
CA ALA A 4 -14.39 -12.06 10.15
C ALA A 4 -13.12 -11.67 9.38
N LEU A 5 -12.24 -10.89 10.01
CA LEU A 5 -11.00 -10.38 9.45
C LEU A 5 -9.80 -11.04 10.13
N MET A 6 -8.82 -11.42 9.33
CA MET A 6 -7.56 -12.02 9.80
C MET A 6 -6.82 -11.04 10.72
N THR A 7 -6.50 -11.48 11.92
CA THR A 7 -5.70 -10.73 12.88
C THR A 7 -4.21 -10.78 12.53
N GLU A 8 -3.43 -9.86 13.08
CA GLU A 8 -1.98 -9.84 12.84
C GLU A 8 -1.30 -11.09 13.41
N VAL A 9 -1.79 -11.60 14.55
CA VAL A 9 -1.31 -12.84 15.17
C VAL A 9 -1.54 -14.03 14.23
N GLU A 10 -2.72 -14.13 13.61
CA GLU A 10 -3.03 -15.19 12.64
C GLU A 10 -2.15 -15.11 11.40
N ALA A 11 -1.87 -13.90 10.90
CA ALA A 11 -0.96 -13.71 9.78
C ALA A 11 0.47 -14.16 10.13
N VAL A 12 0.96 -13.83 11.32
CA VAL A 12 2.28 -14.30 11.81
C VAL A 12 2.29 -15.83 11.95
N ASN A 13 1.20 -16.44 12.43
CA ASN A 13 1.09 -17.89 12.53
C ASN A 13 1.12 -18.59 11.17
N ILE A 14 0.57 -17.97 10.11
CA ILE A 14 0.71 -18.48 8.73
C ILE A 14 2.18 -18.47 8.30
N ILE A 15 2.91 -17.40 8.63
CA ILE A 15 4.34 -17.27 8.29
C ILE A 15 5.17 -18.35 9.01
N LEU A 16 4.93 -18.56 10.31
CA LEU A 16 5.61 -19.59 11.10
C LEU A 16 5.27 -20.99 10.61
N GLY A 17 4.00 -21.23 10.29
CA GLY A 17 3.53 -22.51 9.75
C GLY A 17 4.20 -22.90 8.44
N ALA A 18 4.65 -21.94 7.63
CA ALA A 18 5.34 -22.21 6.36
C ALA A 18 6.69 -22.94 6.53
N ILE A 19 7.30 -22.87 7.71
CA ILE A 19 8.53 -23.61 8.04
C ILE A 19 8.31 -24.69 9.12
N GLY A 20 7.06 -24.91 9.54
CA GLY A 20 6.71 -25.90 10.56
C GLY A 20 6.91 -25.44 12.02
N GLU A 21 7.04 -24.13 12.26
CA GLU A 21 7.14 -23.59 13.61
C GLU A 21 5.78 -23.56 14.34
N ALA A 22 5.82 -23.63 15.67
CA ALA A 22 4.61 -23.63 16.49
C ALA A 22 3.90 -22.26 16.47
N PRO A 23 2.55 -22.24 16.50
CA PRO A 23 1.80 -20.98 16.52
C PRO A 23 1.92 -20.26 17.87
N VAL A 24 1.82 -18.93 17.83
CA VAL A 24 1.80 -18.05 18.99
C VAL A 24 0.42 -17.44 19.23
N ASN A 25 0.15 -17.05 20.48
CA ASN A 25 -1.14 -16.47 20.88
C ASN A 25 -1.10 -14.94 21.05
N ASN A 26 0.09 -14.33 21.09
CA ASN A 26 0.25 -12.89 21.17
C ASN A 26 1.60 -12.47 20.56
N LEU A 27 1.71 -11.19 20.20
CA LEU A 27 2.91 -10.56 19.64
C LEU A 27 3.52 -9.54 20.61
N SER A 28 3.31 -9.72 21.91
CA SER A 28 3.73 -8.77 22.95
C SER A 28 4.81 -9.35 23.87
N GLY A 29 5.71 -8.49 24.36
CA GLY A 29 6.75 -8.89 25.30
C GLY A 29 7.99 -9.50 24.63
N THR A 30 8.68 -10.39 25.34
CA THR A 30 9.87 -11.09 24.82
C THR A 30 9.43 -12.20 23.88
N LEU A 31 9.56 -11.95 22.57
CA LEU A 31 9.24 -12.92 21.53
C LEU A 31 10.46 -13.79 21.20
N PRO A 32 10.25 -15.07 20.84
CA PRO A 32 11.31 -15.87 20.21
C PRO A 32 11.87 -15.17 18.97
N VAL A 33 13.12 -15.50 18.62
CA VAL A 33 13.80 -14.89 17.47
C VAL A 33 13.01 -15.11 16.19
N ASP A 34 12.51 -16.33 15.96
CA ASP A 34 11.77 -16.67 14.73
C ASP A 34 10.47 -15.89 14.59
N VAL A 35 9.75 -15.69 15.70
CA VAL A 35 8.53 -14.86 15.75
C VAL A 35 8.87 -13.40 15.45
N THR A 36 9.97 -12.90 15.98
CA THR A 36 10.44 -11.52 15.71
C THR A 36 10.78 -11.34 14.24
N VAL A 37 11.48 -12.30 13.63
CA VAL A 37 11.82 -12.26 12.20
C VAL A 37 10.56 -12.40 11.33
N ALA A 38 9.60 -13.22 11.73
CA ALA A 38 8.31 -13.34 11.05
C ALA A 38 7.53 -12.02 11.06
N VAL A 39 7.42 -11.37 12.23
CA VAL A 39 6.76 -10.05 12.37
C VAL A 39 7.45 -8.99 11.49
N ASN A 40 8.79 -8.94 11.51
CA ASN A 40 9.54 -8.00 10.68
C ASN A 40 9.35 -8.26 9.18
N THR A 41 9.27 -9.54 8.78
CA THR A 41 9.00 -9.93 7.38
C THR A 41 7.58 -9.55 6.96
N LEU A 42 6.59 -9.74 7.84
CA LEU A 42 5.22 -9.29 7.61
C LEU A 42 5.16 -7.77 7.40
N TYR A 43 5.84 -7.01 8.26
CA TYR A 43 5.89 -5.55 8.17
C TYR A 43 6.57 -5.06 6.89
N GLU A 44 7.68 -5.69 6.50
CA GLU A 44 8.40 -5.41 5.25
C GLU A 44 7.50 -5.61 4.03
N VAL A 45 6.82 -6.76 3.94
CA VAL A 45 5.91 -7.07 2.83
C VAL A 45 4.70 -6.14 2.85
N ARG A 46 4.09 -5.90 4.01
CA ARG A 46 2.95 -4.98 4.14
C ARG A 46 3.28 -3.59 3.59
N ARG A 47 4.46 -3.06 3.94
CA ARG A 47 4.90 -1.75 3.43
C ARG A 47 5.06 -1.76 1.92
N SER A 48 5.73 -2.78 1.38
CA SER A 48 5.94 -2.92 -0.08
C SER A 48 4.62 -3.07 -0.86
N VAL A 49 3.66 -3.84 -0.34
CA VAL A 49 2.36 -4.02 -1.00
C VAL A 49 1.58 -2.70 -1.03
N GLN A 50 1.52 -1.99 0.11
CA GLN A 50 0.79 -0.73 0.21
C GLN A 50 1.42 0.41 -0.61
N GLU A 51 2.73 0.39 -0.82
CA GLU A 51 3.47 1.38 -1.63
C GLU A 51 3.00 1.43 -3.09
N THR A 52 2.44 0.34 -3.61
CA THR A 52 1.87 0.30 -4.97
C THR A 52 0.78 1.37 -5.15
N GLY A 53 0.01 1.65 -4.10
CA GLY A 53 -1.21 2.45 -4.16
C GLY A 53 -2.38 1.61 -4.66
N TRP A 54 -3.28 1.28 -3.75
CA TRP A 54 -4.54 0.59 -3.97
C TRP A 54 -5.69 1.56 -3.65
N ASN A 55 -6.90 1.26 -4.11
CA ASN A 55 -8.06 2.11 -3.86
C ASN A 55 -8.30 2.31 -2.35
N PHE A 56 -8.10 1.25 -1.55
CA PHE A 56 -8.33 1.32 -0.10
C PHE A 56 -7.33 2.23 0.65
N ASN A 57 -6.14 2.50 0.11
CA ASN A 57 -5.11 3.32 0.77
C ASN A 57 -4.67 4.54 -0.03
N THR A 58 -5.41 4.89 -1.09
CA THR A 58 -5.13 6.07 -1.93
C THR A 58 -6.29 7.05 -1.83
N GLU A 59 -6.01 8.27 -1.40
CA GLU A 59 -6.96 9.36 -1.43
C GLU A 59 -6.63 10.33 -2.56
N TYR A 60 -7.67 10.74 -3.31
CA TYR A 60 -7.54 11.64 -4.45
C TYR A 60 -8.04 13.04 -4.11
N GLY A 61 -7.32 14.06 -4.60
CA GLY A 61 -7.76 15.46 -4.49
C GLY A 61 -7.67 16.06 -3.09
N VAL A 62 -6.84 15.49 -2.21
CA VAL A 62 -6.61 15.95 -0.85
C VAL A 62 -5.91 17.30 -0.88
N GLN A 63 -6.41 18.28 -0.12
CA GLN A 63 -5.79 19.59 0.02
C GLN A 63 -5.28 19.76 1.45
N LEU A 64 -3.96 19.68 1.63
CA LEU A 64 -3.31 19.87 2.92
C LEU A 64 -3.17 21.37 3.24
N SER A 65 -3.27 21.71 4.53
CA SER A 65 -3.11 23.10 4.97
C SER A 65 -1.64 23.52 4.98
N LEU A 66 -1.40 24.79 4.69
CA LEU A 66 -0.09 25.41 4.83
C LEU A 66 0.19 25.72 6.31
N ASP A 67 1.42 25.46 6.76
CA ASP A 67 1.87 25.89 8.08
C ASP A 67 2.17 27.39 8.13
N GLY A 68 2.53 27.92 9.30
CA GLY A 68 2.85 29.35 9.47
C GLY A 68 4.07 29.83 8.68
N SER A 69 4.82 28.92 8.05
CA SER A 69 5.94 29.21 7.14
C SER A 69 5.61 28.86 5.68
N ASN A 70 4.32 28.66 5.36
CA ASN A 70 3.83 28.29 4.04
C ASN A 70 4.40 26.97 3.50
N ASN A 71 4.79 26.04 4.37
CA ASN A 71 5.16 24.68 3.97
C ASN A 71 4.00 23.71 4.15
N ILE A 72 4.11 22.55 3.51
CA ILE A 72 3.17 21.43 3.68
C ILE A 72 3.90 20.30 4.40
N GLN A 73 3.46 20.00 5.61
CA GLN A 73 3.91 18.82 6.37
C GLN A 73 3.07 17.61 5.98
N LEU A 74 3.74 16.51 5.71
CA LEU A 74 3.14 15.21 5.42
C LEU A 74 3.14 14.35 6.69
N GLY A 75 2.09 13.55 6.86
CA GLY A 75 2.01 12.60 7.96
C GLY A 75 3.11 11.51 7.88
N ASN A 76 3.48 10.94 9.02
CA ASN A 76 4.46 9.84 9.07
C ASN A 76 3.98 8.56 8.38
N ASN A 77 2.68 8.45 8.14
CA ASN A 77 2.05 7.36 7.42
C ASN A 77 1.95 7.62 5.90
N VAL A 78 2.50 8.72 5.38
CA VAL A 78 2.45 9.00 3.94
C VAL A 78 3.57 8.25 3.21
N LEU A 79 3.19 7.37 2.29
CA LEU A 79 4.11 6.57 1.46
C LEU A 79 4.48 7.27 0.15
N ARG A 80 3.49 7.87 -0.51
CA ARG A 80 3.66 8.53 -1.81
C ARG A 80 2.73 9.72 -1.91
N VAL A 81 3.21 10.78 -2.56
CA VAL A 81 2.44 11.99 -2.86
C VAL A 81 2.67 12.40 -4.30
N GLU A 82 1.59 12.71 -4.99
CA GLU A 82 1.59 13.22 -6.37
C GLU A 82 0.59 14.36 -6.52
N LEU A 83 0.75 15.22 -7.52
CA LEU A 83 -0.25 16.24 -7.86
C LEU A 83 -1.48 15.58 -8.48
N THR A 84 -2.68 15.93 -7.99
CA THR A 84 -3.94 15.48 -8.60
C THR A 84 -4.09 16.00 -10.03
N TYR A 85 -3.69 17.26 -10.24
CA TYR A 85 -3.70 17.90 -11.54
C TYR A 85 -2.28 18.34 -11.87
N PRO A 86 -1.54 17.55 -12.67
CA PRO A 86 -0.23 17.95 -13.13
C PRO A 86 -0.31 19.28 -13.89
N THR A 87 0.55 20.23 -13.53
CA THR A 87 0.66 21.53 -14.21
C THR A 87 2.11 21.77 -14.58
N SER A 88 2.35 22.64 -15.56
CA SER A 88 3.72 23.03 -15.92
C SER A 88 4.36 24.02 -14.93
N SER A 89 3.63 24.46 -13.89
CA SER A 89 4.08 25.50 -12.96
C SER A 89 4.52 24.97 -11.59
N ILE A 90 4.23 23.72 -11.27
CA ILE A 90 4.60 23.07 -10.01
C ILE A 90 4.87 21.58 -10.25
N ASP A 91 5.94 21.07 -9.66
CA ASP A 91 6.26 19.64 -9.64
C ASP A 91 6.60 19.23 -8.21
N VAL A 92 5.75 18.43 -7.56
CA VAL A 92 5.91 18.12 -6.14
C VAL A 92 6.56 16.76 -5.93
N VAL A 93 7.39 16.67 -4.89
CA VAL A 93 7.94 15.42 -4.39
C VAL A 93 7.99 15.45 -2.88
N GLN A 94 7.84 14.29 -2.25
CA GLN A 94 8.07 14.14 -0.83
C GLN A 94 9.58 14.13 -0.52
N ARG A 95 10.01 14.90 0.48
CA ARG A 95 11.35 14.84 1.07
C ARG A 95 11.22 14.75 2.59
N GLY A 96 11.52 13.58 3.15
CA GLY A 96 11.21 13.30 4.56
C GLY A 96 9.70 13.44 4.81
N THR A 97 9.33 14.28 5.76
CA THR A 97 7.93 14.57 6.12
C THR A 97 7.42 15.89 5.51
N ARG A 98 8.04 16.39 4.44
CA ARG A 98 7.66 17.66 3.80
C ARG A 98 7.44 17.50 2.31
N LEU A 99 6.53 18.31 1.77
CA LEU A 99 6.36 18.46 0.34
C LEU A 99 7.37 19.48 -0.20
N TYR A 100 8.05 19.13 -1.29
CA TYR A 100 9.04 19.98 -1.95
C TYR A 100 8.64 20.20 -3.41
N ASP A 101 8.69 21.45 -3.85
CA ASP A 101 8.55 21.82 -5.26
C ASP A 101 9.91 21.69 -5.96
N LYS A 102 10.03 20.70 -6.85
CA LYS A 102 11.21 20.43 -7.67
C LYS A 102 11.43 21.48 -8.74
N LEU A 103 10.37 22.10 -9.25
CA LEU A 103 10.47 23.07 -10.34
C LEU A 103 10.95 24.43 -9.82
N ASN A 104 10.36 24.89 -8.71
CA ASN A 104 10.69 26.17 -8.10
C ASN A 104 11.77 26.05 -7.00
N HIS A 105 12.25 24.83 -6.75
CA HIS A 105 13.29 24.49 -5.79
C HIS A 105 13.01 24.94 -4.33
N THR A 106 11.75 24.97 -3.93
CA THR A 106 11.32 25.55 -2.64
C THR A 106 10.39 24.61 -1.86
N TYR A 107 10.27 24.86 -0.56
CA TYR A 107 9.26 24.24 0.32
C TYR A 107 8.04 25.15 0.53
N VAL A 108 8.12 26.40 0.07
CA VAL A 108 7.13 27.44 0.27
C VAL A 108 6.12 27.43 -0.86
N PHE A 109 4.85 27.24 -0.55
CA PHE A 109 3.75 27.27 -1.50
C PHE A 109 2.87 28.51 -1.29
N GLN A 110 2.48 29.17 -2.38
CA GLN A 110 1.56 30.32 -2.32
C GLN A 110 0.11 29.90 -2.07
N ALA A 111 -0.26 28.72 -2.56
CA ALA A 111 -1.56 28.09 -2.37
C ALA A 111 -1.36 26.58 -2.23
N ALA A 112 -2.19 25.94 -1.40
CA ALA A 112 -2.15 24.50 -1.21
C ALA A 112 -2.60 23.78 -2.50
N PRO A 113 -1.72 23.00 -3.17
CA PRO A 113 -2.11 22.20 -4.31
C PRO A 113 -3.00 21.03 -3.87
N LYS A 114 -3.79 20.49 -4.81
CA LYS A 114 -4.51 19.23 -4.62
C LYS A 114 -3.56 18.06 -4.89
N LEU A 115 -3.56 17.10 -3.98
CA LEU A 115 -2.63 15.98 -3.94
C LEU A 115 -3.39 14.65 -3.97
N ASN A 116 -2.78 13.67 -4.64
CA ASN A 116 -3.12 12.27 -4.49
C ASN A 116 -2.12 11.69 -3.50
N ILE A 117 -2.62 11.12 -2.41
CA ILE A 117 -1.79 10.65 -1.28
C ILE A 117 -2.04 9.16 -1.07
N VAL A 118 -0.95 8.39 -1.03
CA VAL A 118 -0.97 6.98 -0.62
C VAL A 118 -0.56 6.89 0.83
N TYR A 119 -1.44 6.34 1.67
CA TYR A 119 -1.20 6.15 3.09
C TYR A 119 -0.78 4.71 3.43
N PHE A 120 0.01 4.59 4.50
CA PHE A 120 0.31 3.36 5.18
C PHE A 120 -0.73 3.13 6.27
N LEU A 121 -1.67 2.24 6.00
CA LEU A 121 -2.76 1.86 6.89
C LEU A 121 -2.32 0.77 7.86
N ALA A 122 -2.87 0.82 9.07
CA ALA A 122 -2.71 -0.17 10.14
C ALA A 122 -3.27 -1.56 9.71
N TRP A 123 -2.88 -2.65 10.40
CA TRP A 123 -3.29 -4.01 9.99
C TRP A 123 -4.82 -4.19 10.06
N ASP A 124 -5.42 -3.62 11.10
CA ASP A 124 -6.85 -3.58 11.39
C ASP A 124 -7.67 -2.74 10.39
N GLU A 125 -7.04 -1.80 9.70
CA GLU A 125 -7.67 -0.98 8.65
C GLU A 125 -7.62 -1.64 7.26
N LEU A 126 -6.85 -2.71 7.09
CA LEU A 126 -6.72 -3.38 5.79
C LEU A 126 -7.95 -4.24 5.46
N PRO A 127 -8.38 -4.29 4.18
CA PRO A 127 -9.39 -5.24 3.73
C PRO A 127 -8.87 -6.68 3.80
N GLN A 128 -9.77 -7.64 3.95
CA GLN A 128 -9.40 -9.05 4.14
C GLN A 128 -8.55 -9.61 2.99
N GLN A 129 -8.82 -9.22 1.75
CA GLN A 129 -8.08 -9.65 0.57
C GLN A 129 -6.62 -9.18 0.62
N ALA A 130 -6.38 -7.96 1.11
CA ALA A 130 -5.03 -7.43 1.29
C ALA A 130 -4.30 -8.17 2.41
N ARG A 131 -4.98 -8.46 3.53
CA ARG A 131 -4.40 -9.24 4.64
C ARG A 131 -3.94 -10.63 4.20
N SER A 132 -4.80 -11.34 3.47
CA SER A 132 -4.49 -12.67 2.94
C SER A 132 -3.29 -12.64 1.99
N TYR A 133 -3.25 -11.69 1.05
CA TYR A 133 -2.14 -11.56 0.12
C TYR A 133 -0.82 -11.25 0.85
N ILE A 134 -0.83 -10.26 1.75
CA ILE A 134 0.36 -9.87 2.52
C ILE A 134 0.88 -11.03 3.38
N ALA A 135 0.00 -11.78 4.05
CA ALA A 135 0.38 -12.93 4.86
C ALA A 135 1.04 -14.04 4.03
N LEU A 136 0.46 -14.38 2.87
CA LEU A 136 1.01 -15.42 1.98
C LEU A 136 2.33 -15.00 1.34
N SER A 137 2.43 -13.74 0.85
CA SER A 137 3.68 -13.19 0.33
C SER A 137 4.78 -13.14 1.40
N ALA A 138 4.43 -12.78 2.63
CA ALA A 138 5.37 -12.81 3.75
C ALA A 138 5.81 -14.22 4.12
N ALA A 139 4.88 -15.19 4.12
CA ALA A 139 5.17 -16.60 4.38
C ALA A 139 6.15 -17.17 3.34
N ARG A 140 5.90 -16.89 2.04
CA ARG A 140 6.81 -17.29 0.96
C ARG A 140 8.19 -16.67 1.13
N LYS A 141 8.26 -15.36 1.39
CA LYS A 141 9.54 -14.66 1.57
C LYS A 141 10.32 -15.18 2.78
N PHE A 142 9.62 -15.51 3.86
CA PHE A 142 10.21 -16.10 5.06
C PHE A 142 10.71 -17.53 4.80
N GLN A 143 9.92 -18.37 4.14
CA GLN A 143 10.29 -19.73 3.77
C GLN A 143 11.49 -19.76 2.80
N ALA A 144 11.52 -18.86 1.81
CA ALA A 144 12.66 -18.71 0.90
C ALA A 144 13.96 -18.30 1.62
N ARG A 145 13.87 -17.45 2.65
CA ARG A 145 15.03 -17.00 3.44
C ARG A 145 15.58 -18.07 4.39
N ASN A 146 14.72 -18.93 4.95
CA ASN A 146 15.11 -19.91 5.97
C ASN A 146 15.42 -21.31 5.41
N VAL A 147 14.61 -21.79 4.46
CA VAL A 147 14.69 -23.19 3.96
C VAL A 147 15.31 -23.26 2.57
N GLY A 148 14.96 -22.33 1.68
CA GLY A 148 15.49 -22.27 0.31
C GLY A 148 15.14 -23.46 -0.59
N SER A 149 14.04 -24.19 -0.32
CA SER A 149 13.59 -25.31 -1.16
C SER A 149 12.76 -24.82 -2.39
N PRO A 150 13.17 -25.17 -3.62
CA PRO A 150 12.44 -24.81 -4.85
C PRO A 150 11.05 -25.45 -4.97
N GLU A 151 10.85 -26.65 -4.42
CA GLU A 151 9.58 -27.37 -4.50
C GLU A 151 8.51 -26.68 -3.65
N LEU A 152 8.88 -26.27 -2.43
CA LEU A 152 8.01 -25.51 -1.54
C LEU A 152 7.74 -24.10 -2.08
N ASP A 153 8.70 -23.47 -2.77
CA ASP A 153 8.49 -22.19 -3.45
C ASP A 153 7.44 -22.32 -4.57
N GLY A 154 7.40 -23.45 -5.28
CA GLY A 154 6.42 -23.70 -6.34
C GLY A 154 4.96 -23.78 -5.86
N TYR A 155 4.71 -24.34 -4.67
CA TYR A 155 3.36 -24.39 -4.09
C TYR A 155 2.95 -23.01 -3.55
N THR A 156 3.83 -22.37 -2.78
CA THR A 156 3.54 -21.05 -2.17
C THR A 156 3.36 -19.95 -3.22
N ALA A 157 4.07 -20.03 -4.36
CA ALA A 157 3.89 -19.10 -5.47
C ALA A 157 2.50 -19.16 -6.11
N ARG A 158 1.87 -20.35 -6.17
CA ARG A 158 0.51 -20.50 -6.71
C ARG A 158 -0.52 -19.88 -5.79
N ASP A 159 -0.40 -20.13 -4.49
CA ASP A 159 -1.30 -19.57 -3.48
C ASP A 159 -1.18 -18.03 -3.43
N GLU A 160 0.05 -17.51 -3.50
CA GLU A 160 0.31 -16.08 -3.62
C GLU A 160 -0.34 -15.48 -4.87
N ALA A 161 -0.22 -16.14 -6.03
CA ALA A 161 -0.80 -15.65 -7.29
C ALA A 161 -2.33 -15.60 -7.23
N ILE A 162 -2.98 -16.59 -6.60
CA ILE A 162 -4.44 -16.60 -6.40
C ILE A 162 -4.85 -15.46 -5.47
N ALA A 163 -4.12 -15.25 -4.36
CA ALA A 163 -4.40 -14.16 -3.43
C ALA A 163 -4.20 -12.79 -4.08
N PHE A 164 -3.18 -12.63 -4.91
CA PHE A 164 -2.94 -11.41 -5.68
C PHE A 164 -4.06 -11.14 -6.68
N ALA A 165 -4.53 -12.17 -7.40
CA ALA A 165 -5.67 -12.05 -8.30
C ALA A 165 -6.96 -11.65 -7.57
N ALA A 166 -7.21 -12.22 -6.38
CA ALA A 166 -8.34 -11.85 -5.54
C ALA A 166 -8.26 -10.39 -5.05
N LEU A 167 -7.08 -9.93 -4.66
CA LEU A 167 -6.84 -8.53 -4.29
C LEU A 167 -7.09 -7.59 -5.48
N LYS A 168 -6.59 -7.93 -6.67
CA LYS A 168 -6.82 -7.15 -7.89
C LYS A 168 -8.28 -7.10 -8.30
N SER A 169 -9.02 -8.22 -8.17
CA SER A 169 -10.46 -8.24 -8.41
C SER A 169 -11.19 -7.30 -7.45
N ALA A 170 -10.92 -7.41 -6.15
CA ALA A 170 -11.58 -6.58 -5.14
C ALA A 170 -11.28 -5.08 -5.30
N ASP A 171 -10.04 -4.74 -5.68
CA ASP A 171 -9.63 -3.38 -5.98
C ASP A 171 -10.36 -2.85 -7.23
N GLY A 172 -10.45 -3.66 -8.29
CA GLY A 172 -11.17 -3.34 -9.52
C GLY A 172 -12.67 -3.18 -9.34
N ASP A 173 -13.30 -4.00 -8.50
CA ASP A 173 -14.73 -3.91 -8.18
C ASP A 173 -15.04 -2.66 -7.32
N SER A 174 -14.14 -2.32 -6.41
CA SER A 174 -14.30 -1.16 -5.52
C SER A 174 -13.99 0.16 -6.22
N ALA A 175 -13.06 0.14 -7.16
CA ALA A 175 -12.76 1.28 -8.00
C ALA A 175 -13.80 1.32 -9.12
N ASN A 176 -14.84 2.15 -8.98
CA ASN A 176 -15.88 2.44 -9.98
C ASN A 176 -15.27 2.96 -11.30
N HIS A 177 -14.55 2.10 -12.02
CA HIS A 177 -14.00 2.35 -13.34
C HIS A 177 -15.14 2.17 -14.34
N ASN A 178 -16.00 3.18 -14.46
CA ASN A 178 -16.86 3.26 -15.62
C ASN A 178 -15.98 3.56 -16.84
N ILE A 179 -15.87 2.61 -17.77
CA ILE A 179 -15.21 2.78 -19.08
C ILE A 179 -15.73 4.03 -19.83
N PHE A 180 -16.96 4.47 -19.53
CA PHE A 180 -17.59 5.64 -20.12
C PHE A 180 -17.22 6.98 -19.46
N ASP A 181 -16.56 6.98 -18.30
CA ASP A 181 -16.18 8.19 -17.53
C ASP A 181 -14.65 8.36 -17.38
N SER A 182 -13.87 7.56 -18.10
CA SER A 182 -12.42 7.73 -18.18
C SER A 182 -12.06 9.12 -18.71
N TYR A 183 -11.15 9.80 -18.01
CA TYR A 183 -10.56 11.08 -18.43
C TYR A 183 -9.96 11.00 -19.85
N ASP A 184 -9.48 9.82 -20.27
CA ASP A 184 -8.98 9.57 -21.62
C ASP A 184 -10.08 9.52 -22.69
N MET A 185 -11.28 9.04 -22.34
CA MET A 185 -12.45 9.09 -23.25
C MET A 185 -12.93 10.53 -23.44
N ASN A 186 -12.89 11.35 -22.39
CA ASN A 186 -13.23 12.79 -22.47
C ASN A 186 -12.24 13.57 -23.37
N ARG A 187 -10.99 13.11 -23.49
CA ARG A 187 -9.99 13.65 -24.41
C ARG A 187 -10.28 13.29 -25.88
N LEU A 188 -10.80 12.08 -26.14
CA LEU A 188 -11.20 11.63 -27.48
C LEU A 188 -12.51 12.27 -27.96
N TYR A 189 -13.51 12.46 -27.08
CA TYR A 189 -14.76 13.14 -27.42
C TYR A 189 -14.57 14.62 -27.80
N ARG A 190 -13.61 15.32 -27.18
CA ARG A 190 -13.31 16.72 -27.51
C ARG A 190 -12.70 16.92 -28.90
N TYR A 191 -12.06 15.90 -29.47
CA TYR A 191 -11.50 15.99 -30.83
C TYR A 191 -12.54 15.74 -31.94
N ARG A 192 -13.64 15.02 -31.64
CA ARG A 192 -14.62 14.62 -32.65
C ARG A 192 -15.77 15.63 -32.88
N ARG A 193 -15.81 16.74 -32.12
CA ARG A 193 -16.85 17.78 -32.21
C ARG A 193 -16.41 19.06 -32.94
N ARG A 194 -15.36 18.98 -33.75
CA ARG A 194 -14.91 20.03 -34.69
C ARG A 194 -14.82 19.47 -36.11
N TYR A 195 -15.97 19.16 -36.70
CA TYR A 195 -16.24 19.24 -38.14
C TYR A 195 -17.72 19.56 -38.30
#